data_AF-A0A8S3SZU6-F1
#
_entry.id   AF-A0A8S3SZU6-F1
#
_cell.length_a   1.000
_cell.length_b   1.000
_cell.length_c   1.000
_cell.angle_alpha   90.00
_cell.angle_beta   90.00
_cell.angle_gamma   90.00
#
_symmetry.space_group_name_H-M   'P 1'
#
loop_
_entity.id
_entity.type
_entity.pdbx_description
1 polymer ?
#
loop_
_entity_poly.entity_id
_entity_poly.type
_entity_poly.pdbx_seq_one_letter_code
_entity_poly.pdbx_strand_id
1 'polypeptide(L)'
;MDIILIFVFAVICAGLVEGTCPSTCSCVDYSSGSHVNCNSKYLGRIPTLPKDTYYLDLSGNPLNCDCSIFAFWSWLIERSSIYNIGSSATCSNGTLVKSLQSAALDICHPDNCQCFNGGKCVAMGYELICDCIGQWTGTFCQESQCTSYDCGFGDCYIEPVNGTAQCLCGDRYVNYCPEQEKSPQQIQEQNEWLRSIP
;
A
#
# COMPACT_ATOMS: atom_id res chain seq x y z
N MET A 1 -40.60 28.64 6.86
CA MET A 1 -39.19 28.22 6.77
C MET A 1 -39.12 26.83 7.38
N ASP A 2 -39.20 25.82 6.52
CA ASP A 2 -39.43 24.42 6.88
C ASP A 2 -38.25 23.78 7.61
N ILE A 3 -38.57 23.09 8.71
CA ILE A 3 -37.64 22.27 9.49
C ILE A 3 -36.96 21.20 8.59
N ILE A 4 -37.67 20.72 7.57
CA ILE A 4 -37.16 19.78 6.57
C ILE A 4 -35.99 20.36 5.78
N LEU A 5 -36.02 21.65 5.43
CA LEU A 5 -34.90 22.32 4.74
C LEU A 5 -33.66 22.47 5.63
N ILE A 6 -33.85 22.66 6.94
CA ILE A 6 -32.75 22.76 7.92
C ILE A 6 -32.05 21.40 8.07
N PHE A 7 -32.80 20.30 8.15
CA PHE A 7 -32.23 18.95 8.24
C PHE A 7 -31.55 18.51 6.94
N VAL A 8 -32.10 18.87 5.77
CA VAL A 8 -31.45 18.57 4.47
C VAL A 8 -30.12 19.31 4.34
N PHE A 9 -30.02 20.59 4.76
CA PHE A 9 -28.74 21.30 4.80
C PHE A 9 -27.75 20.70 5.81
N ALA A 10 -28.22 20.30 7.00
CA ALA A 10 -27.36 19.69 8.03
C ALA A 10 -26.79 18.33 7.59
N VAL A 11 -27.57 17.53 6.85
CA VAL A 11 -27.12 16.21 6.32
C VAL A 11 -26.17 16.37 5.14
N ILE A 12 -26.36 17.38 4.28
CA ILE A 12 -25.41 17.69 3.19
C ILE A 12 -24.05 18.13 3.74
N CYS A 13 -24.03 18.88 4.86
CA CYS A 13 -22.78 19.27 5.53
C CYS A 13 -22.04 18.11 6.24
N ALA A 14 -22.72 16.99 6.52
CA ALA A 14 -22.13 15.85 7.23
C ALA A 14 -21.41 14.85 6.30
N GLY A 15 -21.49 15.03 4.98
CA GLY A 15 -21.05 14.06 3.97
C GLY A 15 -19.67 14.30 3.36
N LEU A 16 -18.94 15.35 3.74
CA LEU A 16 -17.56 15.54 3.33
C LEU A 16 -16.67 15.07 4.48
N VAL A 17 -16.05 13.89 4.33
CA VAL A 17 -14.86 13.57 5.13
C VAL A 17 -13.74 14.45 4.59
N GLU A 18 -13.73 15.69 5.04
CA GLU A 18 -12.66 16.65 4.81
C GLU A 18 -11.43 16.12 5.53
N GLY A 19 -10.27 16.09 4.86
CA GLY A 19 -9.04 15.57 5.47
C GLY A 19 -8.78 16.26 6.80
N THR A 20 -8.88 15.53 7.90
CA THR A 20 -8.63 16.05 9.24
C THR A 20 -7.13 16.05 9.51
N CYS A 21 -6.70 16.82 10.51
CA CYS A 21 -5.32 16.76 10.95
C CYS A 21 -4.95 15.31 11.35
N PRO A 22 -3.87 14.72 10.79
CA PRO A 22 -3.41 13.41 11.21
C PRO A 22 -3.15 13.37 12.72
N SER A 23 -3.61 12.33 13.40
CA SER A 23 -3.38 12.17 14.84
C SER A 23 -1.89 12.09 15.23
N THR A 24 -1.03 11.68 14.29
CA THR A 24 0.42 11.62 14.45
C THR A 24 1.11 12.97 14.26
N CYS A 25 0.41 13.96 13.71
CA CYS A 25 0.93 15.28 13.37
C CYS A 25 0.25 16.37 14.22
N SER A 26 0.77 17.59 14.13
CA SER A 26 0.19 18.76 14.79
C SER A 26 -0.17 19.79 13.72
N CYS A 27 -1.41 20.27 13.74
CA CYS A 27 -1.89 21.24 12.76
C CYS A 27 -2.28 22.55 13.43
N VAL A 28 -2.00 23.65 12.74
CA VAL A 28 -2.42 25.01 13.13
C VAL A 28 -3.02 25.68 11.92
N ASP A 29 -4.26 26.16 12.05
CA ASP A 29 -4.97 26.79 10.94
C ASP A 29 -4.69 28.30 10.90
N TYR A 30 -4.32 28.79 9.72
CA TYR A 30 -4.11 30.21 9.44
C TYR A 30 -5.06 30.67 8.33
N SER A 31 -5.18 31.98 8.14
CA SER A 31 -5.95 32.55 7.02
C SER A 31 -5.44 32.14 5.63
N SER A 32 -4.17 31.72 5.55
CA SER A 32 -3.53 31.21 4.33
C SER A 32 -3.67 29.70 4.14
N GLY A 33 -4.24 28.98 5.11
CA GLY A 33 -4.38 27.51 5.13
C GLY A 33 -3.71 26.85 6.33
N SER A 34 -3.83 25.53 6.42
CA SER A 34 -3.33 24.76 7.56
C SER A 34 -1.81 24.52 7.49
N HIS A 35 -1.12 24.74 8.60
CA HIS A 35 0.28 24.37 8.80
C HIS A 35 0.35 23.03 9.51
N VAL A 36 0.85 22.01 8.82
CA VAL A 36 0.93 20.64 9.33
C VAL A 36 2.38 20.30 9.67
N ASN A 37 2.63 19.94 10.93
CA ASN A 37 3.93 19.51 11.43
C ASN A 37 3.91 18.02 11.72
N CYS A 38 4.66 17.26 10.93
CA CYS A 38 4.84 15.81 11.05
C CYS A 38 6.33 15.44 11.31
N ASN A 39 7.15 16.38 11.81
CA ASN A 39 8.57 16.18 12.00
C ASN A 39 8.90 15.08 13.03
N SER A 40 9.84 14.20 12.67
CA SER A 40 10.40 13.16 13.56
C SER A 40 9.33 12.27 14.21
N LYS A 41 8.29 11.95 13.45
CA LYS A 41 7.17 11.11 13.86
C LYS A 41 7.33 9.64 13.45
N TYR A 42 8.53 9.25 13.01
CA TYR A 42 8.86 7.91 12.52
C TYR A 42 7.90 7.41 11.43
N LEU A 43 7.44 8.34 10.58
CA LEU A 43 6.53 8.03 9.50
C LEU A 43 7.25 7.22 8.42
N GLY A 44 6.78 6.00 8.17
CA GLY A 44 7.17 5.22 6.99
C GLY A 44 6.36 5.56 5.75
N ARG A 45 5.19 6.19 5.91
CA ARG A 45 4.31 6.63 4.83
C ARG A 45 3.69 7.97 5.19
N ILE A 46 3.24 8.71 4.19
CA ILE A 46 2.65 10.03 4.39
C ILE A 46 1.18 9.87 4.76
N PRO A 47 0.70 10.46 5.87
CA PRO A 47 -0.69 10.36 6.29
C PRO A 47 -1.61 11.20 5.39
N THR A 48 -2.91 10.95 5.44
CA THR A 48 -3.93 11.80 4.79
C THR A 48 -3.87 13.21 5.36
N LEU A 49 -3.60 14.21 4.54
CA LEU A 49 -3.43 15.60 4.97
C LEU A 49 -4.72 16.43 4.76
N PRO A 50 -4.89 17.53 5.51
CA PRO A 50 -5.93 18.52 5.23
C PRO A 50 -5.86 19.05 3.81
N LYS A 51 -7.02 19.24 3.18
CA LYS A 51 -7.10 19.69 1.78
C LYS A 51 -6.61 21.13 1.59
N ASP A 52 -6.59 21.93 2.63
CA ASP A 52 -6.10 23.31 2.67
C ASP A 52 -4.69 23.42 3.27
N THR A 53 -3.97 22.30 3.37
CA THR A 53 -2.57 22.28 3.82
C THR A 53 -1.75 23.24 2.96
N TYR A 54 -1.20 24.27 3.60
CA TYR A 54 -0.39 25.32 2.99
C TYR A 54 1.10 25.17 3.34
N TYR A 55 1.39 24.58 4.50
CA TYR A 55 2.75 24.27 4.95
C TYR A 55 2.78 22.85 5.52
N LEU A 56 3.82 22.08 5.18
CA LEU A 56 4.02 20.72 5.69
C LEU A 56 5.49 20.48 6.03
N ASP A 57 5.76 20.05 7.26
CA ASP A 57 7.09 19.59 7.68
C ASP A 57 7.10 18.07 7.87
N LEU A 58 7.83 17.35 7.01
CA LEU A 58 8.03 15.90 7.04
C LEU A 58 9.46 15.49 7.43
N SER A 59 10.28 16.43 7.89
CA SER A 59 11.68 16.18 8.20
C SER A 59 11.86 15.13 9.31
N GLY A 60 13.00 14.42 9.30
CA GLY A 60 13.32 13.42 10.33
C GLY A 60 12.49 12.13 10.29
N ASN A 61 11.79 11.85 9.19
CA ASN A 61 11.02 10.62 9.01
C ASN A 61 11.73 9.64 8.04
N PRO A 62 11.72 8.32 8.34
CA PRO A 62 12.27 7.29 7.46
C PRO A 62 11.25 6.90 6.38
N LEU A 63 10.92 7.83 5.49
CA LEU A 63 9.85 7.63 4.51
C LEU A 63 10.18 6.49 3.54
N ASN A 64 9.20 5.64 3.28
CA ASN A 64 9.28 4.60 2.27
C ASN A 64 8.94 5.20 0.91
N CYS A 65 9.95 5.35 0.07
CA CYS A 65 9.81 5.94 -1.26
C CYS A 65 9.52 4.89 -2.32
N ASP A 66 8.57 4.02 -2.01
CA ASP A 66 7.99 3.09 -2.96
C ASP A 66 6.91 3.82 -3.79
N CYS A 67 6.21 3.07 -4.63
CA CYS A 67 5.16 3.61 -5.47
C CYS A 67 4.04 4.38 -4.78
N SER A 68 3.78 4.10 -3.50
CA SER A 68 2.73 4.81 -2.77
C SER A 68 3.05 6.28 -2.55
N ILE A 69 4.34 6.65 -2.50
CA ILE A 69 4.76 8.05 -2.30
C ILE A 69 4.67 8.86 -3.60
N PHE A 70 4.82 8.23 -4.77
CA PHE A 70 4.83 8.92 -6.07
C PHE A 70 3.49 9.59 -6.40
N ALA A 71 2.36 8.96 -6.05
CA ALA A 71 1.03 9.57 -6.22
C ALA A 71 0.88 10.84 -5.36
N PHE A 72 1.43 10.82 -4.13
CA PHE A 72 1.45 11.99 -3.26
C PHE A 72 2.35 13.11 -3.80
N TRP A 73 3.53 12.80 -4.34
CA TRP A 73 4.42 13.81 -4.94
C TRP A 73 3.79 14.53 -6.11
N SER A 74 3.11 13.79 -6.96
CA SER A 74 2.35 14.36 -8.05
C SER A 74 1.28 15.35 -7.58
N TRP A 75 0.53 15.01 -6.52
CA TRP A 75 -0.42 15.92 -5.86
C TRP A 75 0.25 17.17 -5.25
N LEU A 76 1.46 17.03 -4.73
CA LEU A 76 2.22 18.15 -4.18
C LEU A 76 2.69 19.14 -5.23
N ILE A 77 3.18 18.64 -6.36
CA ILE A 77 3.73 19.47 -7.44
C ILE A 77 2.65 20.34 -8.07
N GLU A 78 1.40 19.87 -8.13
CA GLU A 78 0.25 20.68 -8.57
C GLU A 78 -0.08 21.83 -7.63
N ARG A 79 0.24 21.69 -6.35
CA ARG A 79 -0.07 22.69 -5.32
C ARG A 79 1.14 23.57 -5.07
N SER A 80 1.65 24.18 -6.14
CA SER A 80 2.86 24.99 -6.23
C SER A 80 3.00 26.12 -5.19
N SER A 81 2.01 26.33 -4.32
CA SER A 81 2.03 27.21 -3.16
C SER A 81 2.59 26.58 -1.89
N ILE A 82 2.82 25.27 -1.83
CA ILE A 82 3.37 24.66 -0.61
C ILE A 82 4.89 24.93 -0.52
N TYR A 83 5.23 25.95 0.24
CA TYR A 83 6.54 26.60 0.27
C TYR A 83 7.70 25.72 0.83
N ASN A 84 7.43 24.54 1.39
CA ASN A 84 8.46 23.73 2.09
C ASN A 84 8.27 22.22 1.99
N ILE A 85 7.74 21.74 0.88
CA ILE A 85 7.62 20.30 0.68
C ILE A 85 8.77 19.77 -0.17
N GLY A 86 9.64 19.00 0.46
CA GLY A 86 10.54 18.06 -0.22
C GLY A 86 12.03 18.36 -0.16
N SER A 87 12.43 19.57 0.18
CA SER A 87 13.85 19.86 0.44
C SER A 87 14.38 19.17 1.71
N SER A 88 13.53 18.94 2.71
CA SER A 88 13.93 18.34 4.00
C SER A 88 13.42 16.91 4.23
N ALA A 89 12.48 16.44 3.42
CA ALA A 89 11.94 15.10 3.56
C ALA A 89 12.90 14.08 2.91
N THR A 90 13.28 13.06 3.67
CA THR A 90 14.26 12.04 3.28
C THR A 90 13.60 10.68 3.17
N CYS A 91 13.89 9.98 2.08
CA CYS A 91 13.67 8.55 1.97
C CYS A 91 14.63 7.80 2.90
N SER A 92 14.26 6.59 3.30
CA SER A 92 15.18 5.65 3.93
C SER A 92 16.45 5.39 3.09
N ASN A 93 16.36 5.54 1.76
CA ASN A 93 17.47 5.36 0.81
C ASN A 93 18.12 6.68 0.31
N GLY A 94 17.71 7.86 0.78
CA GLY A 94 18.25 9.13 0.29
C GLY A 94 17.32 10.34 0.40
N THR A 95 17.52 11.36 -0.42
CA THR A 95 16.67 12.56 -0.43
C THR A 95 15.51 12.39 -1.42
N LEU A 96 14.28 12.70 -1.00
CA LEU A 96 13.08 12.53 -1.83
C LEU A 96 13.17 13.24 -3.18
N VAL A 97 13.61 14.51 -3.19
CA VAL A 97 13.74 15.29 -4.44
C VAL A 97 14.75 14.68 -5.41
N LYS A 98 15.83 14.06 -4.92
CA LYS A 98 16.81 13.36 -5.78
C LYS A 98 16.21 12.08 -6.37
N SER A 99 15.38 11.38 -5.60
CA SER A 99 14.63 10.21 -6.06
C SER A 99 13.52 10.55 -7.06
N LEU A 100 13.11 11.82 -7.17
CA LEU A 100 12.05 12.31 -8.05
C LEU A 100 12.54 13.14 -9.24
N GLN A 101 13.83 13.52 -9.26
CA GLN A 101 14.42 14.34 -10.31
C GLN A 101 14.76 13.57 -11.60
N SER A 102 14.52 12.26 -11.65
CA SER A 102 14.50 11.49 -12.89
C SER A 102 13.23 11.81 -13.70
N ALA A 103 13.29 12.95 -14.38
CA ALA A 103 12.49 13.39 -15.54
C ALA A 103 10.95 13.34 -15.39
N ALA A 104 10.31 14.52 -15.31
CA ALA A 104 8.91 14.77 -15.68
C ALA A 104 7.96 13.58 -15.45
N LEU A 105 7.76 13.25 -14.18
CA LEU A 105 7.23 12.01 -13.61
C LEU A 105 6.33 11.18 -14.54
N ASP A 106 6.92 10.29 -15.33
CA ASP A 106 6.18 9.14 -15.84
C ASP A 106 6.01 8.18 -14.65
N ILE A 107 4.86 8.32 -13.98
CA ILE A 107 4.51 7.45 -12.84
C ILE A 107 4.43 5.98 -13.28
N CYS A 108 4.24 5.69 -14.57
CA CYS A 108 4.21 4.35 -15.12
C CYS A 108 5.57 3.86 -15.65
N HIS A 109 6.67 4.54 -15.29
CA HIS A 109 8.01 4.09 -15.63
C HIS A 109 8.40 2.83 -14.81
N PRO A 110 8.98 1.78 -15.43
CA PRO A 110 9.37 0.55 -14.72
C PRO A 110 10.30 0.76 -13.51
N ASP A 111 11.19 1.76 -13.58
CA ASP A 111 12.11 2.10 -12.48
C ASP A 111 11.43 2.86 -11.34
N ASN A 112 10.23 3.42 -11.57
CA ASN A 112 9.44 4.15 -10.58
C ASN A 112 8.35 3.24 -10.02
N CYS A 113 7.41 2.83 -10.88
CA CYS A 113 6.30 1.95 -10.55
C CYS A 113 5.90 0.98 -11.63
N GLN A 114 5.67 -0.25 -11.19
CA GLN A 114 5.28 -1.35 -12.03
C GLN A 114 4.02 -2.02 -11.49
N CYS A 115 3.09 -2.32 -12.39
CA CYS A 115 2.02 -3.27 -12.14
C CYS A 115 2.58 -4.68 -12.33
N PHE A 116 2.41 -5.52 -11.33
CA PHE A 116 2.84 -6.92 -11.36
C PHE A 116 1.91 -7.76 -12.23
N ASN A 117 2.34 -9.00 -12.50
CA ASN A 117 1.52 -10.04 -13.13
C ASN A 117 0.87 -9.64 -14.47
N GLY A 118 1.56 -8.78 -15.24
CA GLY A 118 1.09 -8.34 -16.56
C GLY A 118 -0.01 -7.27 -16.52
N GLY A 119 -0.28 -6.68 -15.34
CA GLY A 119 -1.19 -5.54 -15.22
C GLY A 119 -0.72 -4.35 -16.05
N LYS A 120 -1.68 -3.58 -16.59
CA LYS A 120 -1.38 -2.38 -17.37
C LYS A 120 -1.36 -1.17 -16.45
N CYS A 121 -0.23 -0.44 -16.43
CA CYS A 121 -0.18 0.84 -15.73
C CYS A 121 -0.87 1.92 -16.56
N VAL A 122 -1.79 2.65 -15.91
CA VAL A 122 -2.49 3.78 -16.47
C VAL A 122 -2.35 4.95 -15.50
N ALA A 123 -1.82 6.07 -16.00
CA ALA A 123 -1.83 7.33 -15.27
C ALA A 123 -3.15 8.06 -15.53
N MET A 124 -3.93 8.33 -14.48
CA MET A 124 -5.12 9.19 -14.54
C MET A 124 -4.83 10.47 -13.77
N GLY A 125 -4.27 11.46 -14.47
CA GLY A 125 -3.71 12.65 -13.83
C GLY A 125 -2.47 12.28 -13.01
N TYR A 126 -2.63 12.26 -11.68
CA TYR A 126 -1.56 12.00 -10.69
C TYR A 126 -1.75 10.69 -9.93
N GLU A 127 -2.81 9.98 -10.25
CA GLU A 127 -3.11 8.68 -9.69
C GLU A 127 -2.55 7.61 -10.62
N LEU A 128 -1.74 6.71 -10.05
CA LEU A 128 -1.35 5.48 -10.72
C LEU A 128 -2.45 4.46 -10.49
N ILE A 129 -2.96 3.91 -11.59
CA ILE A 129 -3.94 2.84 -11.57
C ILE A 129 -3.36 1.65 -12.33
N CYS A 130 -3.32 0.51 -11.67
CA CYS A 130 -3.01 -0.75 -12.32
C CYS A 130 -4.30 -1.44 -12.74
N ASP A 131 -4.51 -1.53 -14.06
CA ASP A 131 -5.56 -2.35 -14.64
C ASP A 131 -5.13 -3.81 -14.61
N CYS A 132 -5.59 -4.52 -13.59
CA CYS A 132 -5.20 -5.90 -13.34
C CYS A 132 -5.92 -6.85 -14.27
N ILE A 133 -5.18 -7.83 -14.79
CA ILE A 133 -5.72 -8.86 -15.66
C ILE A 133 -6.17 -10.09 -14.84
N GLY A 134 -7.28 -10.70 -15.24
CA GLY A 134 -7.74 -11.97 -14.66
C GLY A 134 -8.00 -11.91 -13.15
N GLN A 135 -7.36 -12.81 -12.40
CA GLN A 135 -7.52 -12.99 -10.95
C GLN A 135 -6.63 -12.10 -10.07
N TRP A 136 -5.79 -11.25 -10.66
CA TRP A 136 -4.84 -10.44 -9.91
C TRP A 136 -5.53 -9.20 -9.33
N THR A 137 -5.19 -8.85 -8.10
CA THR A 137 -5.80 -7.74 -7.35
C THR A 137 -4.73 -6.93 -6.60
N GLY A 138 -5.19 -5.92 -5.86
CA GLY A 138 -4.32 -5.00 -5.14
C GLY A 138 -3.87 -3.82 -6.00
N THR A 139 -3.33 -2.78 -5.35
CA THR A 139 -2.95 -1.52 -5.99
C THR A 139 -1.96 -1.70 -7.15
N PHE A 140 -1.10 -2.72 -7.09
CA PHE A 140 -0.10 -3.02 -8.12
C PHE A 140 -0.32 -4.39 -8.76
N CYS A 141 -1.50 -4.99 -8.65
CA CYS A 141 -1.77 -6.36 -9.14
C CYS A 141 -0.87 -7.44 -8.51
N GLN A 142 -0.35 -7.20 -7.30
CA GLN A 142 0.54 -8.11 -6.59
C GLN A 142 -0.19 -9.24 -5.86
N GLU A 143 -1.50 -9.09 -5.65
CA GLU A 143 -2.31 -10.03 -4.87
C GLU A 143 -3.07 -10.98 -5.78
N SER A 144 -3.33 -12.18 -5.28
CA SER A 144 -4.24 -13.15 -5.89
C SER A 144 -5.01 -13.87 -4.80
N GLN A 145 -5.86 -14.83 -5.18
CA GLN A 145 -6.48 -15.71 -4.20
C GLN A 145 -5.44 -16.43 -3.32
N CYS A 146 -4.27 -16.79 -3.88
CA CYS A 146 -3.18 -17.42 -3.12
C CYS A 146 -2.51 -16.51 -2.09
N THR A 147 -2.73 -15.20 -2.13
CA THR A 147 -2.20 -14.29 -1.10
C THR A 147 -2.87 -14.53 0.27
N SER A 148 -4.11 -15.03 0.28
CA SER A 148 -4.88 -15.32 1.50
C SER A 148 -5.32 -16.78 1.63
N TYR A 149 -5.13 -17.61 0.59
CA TYR A 149 -5.55 -19.00 0.60
C TYR A 149 -4.50 -19.87 1.30
N ASP A 150 -4.86 -20.44 2.44
CA ASP A 150 -3.97 -21.28 3.23
C ASP A 150 -4.02 -22.73 2.73
N CYS A 151 -2.88 -23.20 2.21
CA CYS A 151 -2.71 -24.56 1.73
C CYS A 151 -2.10 -25.51 2.77
N GLY A 152 -1.78 -25.03 3.98
CA GLY A 152 -1.04 -25.81 4.97
C GLY A 152 0.35 -26.17 4.46
N PHE A 153 0.59 -27.46 4.23
CA PHE A 153 1.91 -28.00 3.85
C PHE A 153 2.15 -28.14 2.34
N GLY A 154 1.36 -27.47 1.51
CA GLY A 154 1.58 -27.47 0.07
C GLY A 154 1.54 -26.09 -0.56
N ASP A 155 1.84 -26.06 -1.85
CA ASP A 155 1.97 -24.83 -2.60
C ASP A 155 0.62 -24.40 -3.17
N CYS A 156 0.29 -23.12 -3.03
CA CYS A 156 -0.89 -22.57 -3.69
C CYS A 156 -0.60 -22.24 -5.15
N TYR A 157 -1.51 -22.62 -6.03
CA TYR A 157 -1.48 -22.33 -7.46
C TYR A 157 -2.84 -21.77 -7.90
N ILE A 158 -2.84 -20.90 -8.91
CA ILE A 158 -4.07 -20.40 -9.51
C ILE A 158 -4.40 -21.23 -10.76
N GLU A 159 -5.54 -21.91 -10.77
CA GLU A 159 -6.01 -22.67 -11.93
C GLU A 159 -6.20 -21.73 -13.15
N PRO A 160 -5.59 -22.00 -14.32
CA PRO A 160 -5.56 -21.05 -15.44
C PRO A 160 -6.91 -20.86 -16.14
N VAL A 161 -7.83 -21.80 -15.93
CA VAL A 161 -9.13 -21.86 -16.64
C VAL A 161 -10.17 -21.00 -15.95
N ASN A 162 -10.28 -21.11 -14.63
CA ASN A 162 -11.32 -20.42 -13.84
C ASN A 162 -10.75 -19.36 -12.86
N GLY A 163 -9.42 -19.27 -12.71
CA GLY A 163 -8.75 -18.33 -11.81
C GLY A 163 -8.84 -18.68 -10.32
N THR A 164 -9.22 -19.90 -9.95
CA THR A 164 -9.38 -20.31 -8.54
C THR A 164 -8.08 -20.82 -7.93
N ALA A 165 -7.84 -20.49 -6.66
CA ALA A 165 -6.76 -21.09 -5.90
C ALA A 165 -6.99 -22.60 -5.68
N GLN A 166 -5.93 -23.38 -5.89
CA GLN A 166 -5.84 -24.81 -5.58
C GLN A 166 -4.51 -25.09 -4.90
N CYS A 167 -4.48 -26.08 -4.01
CA CYS A 167 -3.26 -26.51 -3.33
C CYS A 167 -2.65 -27.71 -4.05
N LEU A 168 -1.38 -27.60 -4.40
CA LEU A 168 -0.58 -28.71 -4.90
C LEU A 168 0.04 -29.46 -3.71
N CYS A 169 -0.45 -30.67 -3.44
CA CYS A 169 0.07 -31.55 -2.41
C CYS A 169 0.78 -32.74 -3.08
N GLY A 170 2.10 -32.64 -3.27
CA GLY A 170 2.83 -33.60 -4.11
C GLY A 170 2.37 -33.48 -5.56
N ASP A 171 1.90 -34.57 -6.17
CA ASP A 171 1.46 -34.60 -7.58
C ASP A 171 -0.06 -34.38 -7.77
N ARG A 172 -0.79 -33.94 -6.74
CA ARG A 172 -2.25 -33.80 -6.79
C ARG A 172 -2.70 -32.40 -6.37
N TYR A 173 -3.68 -31.87 -7.10
CA TYR A 173 -4.38 -30.64 -6.75
C TYR A 173 -5.60 -30.95 -5.85
N VAL A 174 -5.65 -30.31 -4.68
CA VAL A 174 -6.74 -30.41 -3.68
C VAL A 174 -6.95 -29.06 -2.99
N ASN A 175 -7.94 -28.94 -2.08
CA ASN A 175 -8.26 -27.66 -1.43
C ASN A 175 -7.40 -27.35 -0.18
N TYR A 176 -6.77 -28.35 0.44
CA TYR A 176 -5.96 -28.18 1.64
C TYR A 176 -4.98 -29.34 1.76
N CYS A 177 -3.71 -29.06 2.11
CA CYS A 177 -2.72 -30.10 2.36
C CYS A 177 -2.63 -30.36 3.86
N PRO A 178 -3.21 -31.47 4.36
CA PRO A 178 -2.98 -31.88 5.73
C PRO A 178 -1.48 -32.11 5.94
N GLU A 179 -1.02 -31.87 7.17
CA GLU A 179 0.32 -32.19 7.62
C GLU A 179 0.68 -33.59 7.13
N GLN A 180 1.80 -33.72 6.40
CA GLN A 180 2.23 -35.02 5.92
C GLN A 180 2.38 -35.92 7.15
N GLU A 181 1.48 -36.90 7.32
CA GLU A 181 1.75 -38.02 8.22
C GLU A 181 3.14 -38.50 7.85
N LYS A 182 4.09 -38.37 8.80
CA LYS A 182 5.46 -38.81 8.59
C LYS A 182 5.41 -40.14 7.89
N SER A 183 6.09 -40.25 6.75
CA SER A 183 6.16 -41.53 6.06
C SER A 183 6.59 -42.61 7.06
N PRO A 184 6.18 -43.88 6.90
CA PRO A 184 6.60 -44.95 7.80
C PRO A 184 8.13 -44.98 8.02
N GLN A 185 8.91 -44.58 7.01
CA GLN A 185 10.36 -44.39 7.12
C GLN A 185 10.75 -43.22 8.05
N GLN A 186 10.14 -42.04 7.91
CA GLN A 186 10.38 -40.90 8.80
C GLN A 186 9.94 -41.15 10.25
N ILE A 187 8.89 -41.94 10.46
CA ILE A 187 8.48 -42.42 11.79
C ILE A 187 9.55 -43.36 12.37
N GLN A 188 10.08 -44.26 11.54
CA GLN A 188 11.10 -45.21 11.97
C GLN A 188 12.41 -44.51 12.34
N GLU A 189 12.89 -43.58 11.53
CA GLU A 189 14.09 -42.78 11.80
C GLU A 189 13.93 -41.93 13.07
N GLN A 190 12.76 -41.33 13.28
CA GLN A 190 12.48 -40.59 14.52
C GLN A 190 12.47 -41.51 15.76
N ASN A 191 11.91 -42.71 15.65
CA ASN A 191 11.87 -43.68 16.73
C ASN A 191 13.27 -44.23 17.06
N GLU A 192 14.13 -44.41 16.06
CA GLU A 192 15.53 -44.81 16.24
C GLU A 192 16.34 -43.71 16.92
N TRP A 193 16.14 -42.44 16.50
CA TRP A 193 16.76 -41.30 17.17
C TRP A 193 16.34 -41.19 18.64
N LEU A 194 15.04 -41.32 18.96
CA LEU A 194 14.54 -41.30 20.34
C LEU A 194 15.13 -42.41 21.23
N ARG A 195 15.43 -43.60 20.65
CA ARG A 195 16.09 -44.70 21.37
C ARG A 195 17.59 -44.50 21.57
N SER A 196 18.19 -43.52 20.88
CA SER A 196 19.62 -43.21 20.95
C SER A 196 19.95 -42.12 21.97
N ILE A 197 18.94 -41.47 22.56
CA ILE A 197 19.12 -40.46 23.61
C ILE A 197 19.36 -41.21 24.93
N PRO A 198 20.51 -40.98 25.60
CA PRO A 198 20.85 -41.65 26.87
C PRO A 198 20.00 -41.20 28.06
#